data_AF-A0A7S2CH54-F1
#
_entry.id   AF-A0A7S2CH54-F1
#
_cell.length_a   1.000
_cell.length_b   1.000
_cell.length_c   1.000
_cell.angle_alpha   90.00
_cell.angle_beta   90.00
_cell.angle_gamma   90.00
#
_symmetry.space_group_name_H-M   'P 1'
#
loop_
_entity.id
_entity.type
_entity.pdbx_description
1 polymer ?
#
loop_
_entity_poly.entity_id
_entity_poly.type
_entity_poly.pdbx_seq_one_letter_code
_entity_poly.pdbx_strand_id
1 'polypeptide(L)'
;SVASAPSKANPIAQIASPWSGNSVNDLIREYGNIFKHGNRNAASHLWARFLLERSEQMTHQKFTYMFSGFCAVSGSPVRPSDYNRYKLSLDKVDGSGKAVGFLHYCCWPCVCDTQDFIRVDTRNVTTADGERTYRFAVIGNPCNHPEELSKPYEDAFGRGMSTLTRDAPEVRCKDGVLQDAPLSDHGHIIINMFFDAPEEVASDALALAARDASPQPGRITDVAGVKFQDESEYANMCEERKRAGYNSGMGEIFRKVAGISPIVASDNVVRKLAGDTAKPCPGGGEPGSNEVCK
;
A
#
# COMPACT_ATOMS: atom_id res chain seq x y z
N SER A 1 16.12 15.11 16.96
CA SER A 1 16.74 14.80 15.67
C SER A 1 16.81 13.29 15.46
N VAL A 2 15.85 12.74 14.73
CA VAL A 2 15.97 11.40 14.16
C VAL A 2 16.16 11.62 12.67
N ALA A 3 17.37 11.43 12.18
CA ALA A 3 17.66 11.48 10.76
C ALA A 3 17.01 10.26 10.09
N SER A 4 15.85 10.45 9.46
CA SER A 4 15.27 9.45 8.56
C SER A 4 16.09 9.47 7.27
N ALA A 5 17.09 8.59 7.18
CA ALA A 5 17.74 8.27 5.92
C ALA A 5 16.67 7.87 4.88
N PRO A 6 16.90 8.05 3.56
CA PRO A 6 16.07 7.38 2.57
C PRO A 6 16.23 5.88 2.78
N SER A 7 15.24 5.25 3.42
CA SER A 7 15.15 3.81 3.49
C SER A 7 15.03 3.31 2.05
N LYS A 8 16.04 2.57 1.59
CA LYS A 8 15.96 1.83 0.32
C LYS A 8 15.24 0.51 0.60
N ALA A 9 14.82 -0.18 -0.46
CA ALA A 9 14.35 -1.55 -0.37
C ALA A 9 15.28 -2.40 0.53
N ASN A 10 14.72 -3.04 1.55
CA ASN A 10 15.47 -3.94 2.42
C ASN A 10 15.81 -5.24 1.67
N PRO A 11 16.94 -5.92 1.98
CA PRO A 11 17.21 -7.25 1.44
C PRO A 11 16.06 -8.22 1.77
N ILE A 12 15.65 -9.04 0.80
CA ILE A 12 14.69 -10.13 1.02
C ILE A 12 15.45 -11.44 0.79
N ALA A 13 15.76 -12.13 1.89
CA ALA A 13 16.41 -13.43 1.81
C ALA A 13 15.42 -14.46 1.23
N GLN A 14 15.85 -15.18 0.19
CA GLN A 14 15.06 -16.25 -0.37
C GLN A 14 15.08 -17.48 0.53
N ILE A 15 13.94 -18.14 0.65
CA ILE A 15 13.80 -19.40 1.38
C ILE A 15 14.19 -20.54 0.43
N ALA A 16 15.17 -21.34 0.84
CA ALA A 16 15.67 -22.45 0.04
C ALA A 16 14.68 -23.63 -0.04
N SER A 17 13.87 -23.83 1.01
CA SER A 17 12.88 -24.90 1.05
C SER A 17 11.77 -24.64 0.04
N PRO A 18 11.50 -25.57 -0.91
CA PRO A 18 10.47 -25.38 -1.91
C PRO A 18 9.06 -25.29 -1.29
N TRP A 19 8.24 -24.36 -1.76
CA TRP A 19 6.81 -24.32 -1.48
C TRP A 19 6.02 -24.75 -2.72
N SER A 20 5.27 -25.85 -2.60
CA SER A 20 4.57 -26.50 -3.72
C SER A 20 3.19 -25.91 -4.03
N GLY A 21 2.76 -24.84 -3.35
CA GLY A 21 1.44 -24.24 -3.56
C GLY A 21 1.28 -23.68 -4.98
N ASN A 22 0.16 -23.94 -5.65
CA ASN A 22 -0.09 -23.53 -7.05
C ASN A 22 -1.37 -22.71 -7.25
N SER A 23 -2.14 -22.50 -6.18
CA SER A 23 -3.37 -21.72 -6.19
C SER A 23 -3.39 -20.71 -5.03
N VAL A 24 -4.23 -19.68 -5.15
CA VAL A 24 -4.51 -18.79 -4.01
C VAL A 24 -5.06 -19.56 -2.81
N ASN A 25 -5.74 -20.70 -2.99
CA ASN A 25 -6.16 -21.55 -1.88
C ASN A 25 -4.98 -22.23 -1.18
N ASP A 26 -3.89 -22.56 -1.88
CA ASP A 26 -2.64 -23.02 -1.27
C ASP A 26 -2.03 -21.90 -0.42
N LEU A 27 -1.96 -20.68 -0.96
CA LEU A 27 -1.48 -19.52 -0.20
C LEU A 27 -2.32 -19.33 1.07
N ILE A 28 -3.64 -19.38 0.96
CA ILE A 28 -4.55 -19.20 2.10
C ILE A 28 -4.35 -20.30 3.17
N ARG A 29 -3.97 -21.53 2.78
CA ARG A 29 -3.64 -22.59 3.75
C ARG A 29 -2.41 -22.27 4.60
N GLU A 30 -1.55 -21.36 4.15
CA GLU A 30 -0.40 -20.86 4.91
C GLU A 30 -0.78 -19.80 5.94
N TYR A 31 -2.07 -19.47 6.13
CA TYR A 31 -2.51 -18.44 7.07
C TYR A 31 -1.89 -18.59 8.46
N GLY A 32 -1.94 -19.78 9.06
CA GLY A 32 -1.33 -20.03 10.39
C GLY A 32 0.21 -20.06 10.37
N ASN A 33 0.80 -20.18 9.19
CA ASN A 33 2.25 -20.08 8.99
C ASN A 33 2.73 -18.64 8.84
N ILE A 34 1.85 -17.74 8.40
CA ILE A 34 2.15 -16.34 8.13
C ILE A 34 1.76 -15.45 9.32
N PHE A 35 0.59 -15.69 9.91
CA PHE A 35 0.07 -14.91 11.03
C PHE A 35 0.25 -15.67 12.35
N LYS A 36 1.27 -15.30 13.12
CA LYS A 36 1.67 -15.97 14.37
C LYS A 36 1.04 -15.38 15.62
N HIS A 37 0.40 -14.24 15.49
CA HIS A 37 -0.24 -13.49 16.56
C HIS A 37 -1.77 -13.37 16.37
N GLY A 38 -2.31 -14.10 15.38
CA GLY A 38 -3.70 -14.51 15.33
C GLY A 38 -4.51 -13.85 14.21
N ASN A 39 -4.49 -12.52 14.11
CA ASN A 39 -5.36 -11.79 13.20
C ASN A 39 -4.57 -10.96 12.17
N ARG A 40 -4.82 -11.23 10.89
CA ARG A 40 -4.28 -10.53 9.71
C ARG A 40 -4.63 -9.05 9.54
N ASN A 41 -5.45 -8.47 10.41
CA ASN A 41 -5.90 -7.08 10.30
C ASN A 41 -4.70 -6.12 10.13
N ALA A 42 -4.74 -5.29 9.08
CA ALA A 42 -3.67 -4.35 8.71
C ALA A 42 -2.28 -5.00 8.50
N ALA A 43 -2.23 -6.32 8.30
CA ALA A 43 -0.99 -7.12 8.24
C ALA A 43 -0.77 -7.79 6.87
N SER A 44 -1.34 -7.23 5.81
CA SER A 44 -1.15 -7.71 4.43
C SER A 44 0.31 -7.73 3.97
N HIS A 45 1.19 -6.94 4.60
CA HIS A 45 2.64 -7.00 4.39
C HIS A 45 3.25 -8.39 4.69
N LEU A 46 2.64 -9.19 5.57
CA LEU A 46 3.12 -10.56 5.85
C LEU A 46 2.78 -11.54 4.73
N TRP A 47 1.64 -11.37 4.04
CA TRP A 47 1.38 -12.09 2.79
C TRP A 47 2.40 -11.72 1.71
N ALA A 48 2.66 -10.41 1.55
CA ALA A 48 3.65 -9.93 0.60
C ALA A 48 5.05 -10.49 0.89
N ARG A 49 5.46 -10.50 2.17
CA ARG A 49 6.72 -11.12 2.61
C ARG A 49 6.79 -12.59 2.18
N PHE A 50 5.77 -13.38 2.51
CA PHE A 50 5.76 -14.81 2.22
C PHE A 50 6.02 -15.10 0.73
N LEU A 51 5.40 -14.30 -0.15
CA LEU A 51 5.55 -14.43 -1.60
C LEU A 51 6.91 -13.91 -2.09
N LEU A 52 7.39 -12.78 -1.57
CA LEU A 52 8.67 -12.21 -1.98
C LEU A 52 9.87 -13.08 -1.58
N GLU A 53 9.83 -13.70 -0.39
CA GLU A 53 10.85 -14.65 0.07
C GLU A 53 10.86 -15.98 -0.71
N ARG A 54 9.89 -16.20 -1.59
CA ARG A 54 9.76 -17.40 -2.44
C ARG A 54 9.66 -17.06 -3.92
N SER A 55 9.95 -15.82 -4.28
CA SER A 55 9.76 -15.31 -5.64
C SER A 55 10.62 -16.07 -6.66
N GLU A 56 11.85 -16.44 -6.30
CA GLU A 56 12.74 -17.24 -7.17
C GLU A 56 12.21 -18.65 -7.47
N GLN A 57 11.25 -19.14 -6.68
CA GLN A 57 10.60 -20.44 -6.89
C GLN A 57 9.33 -20.35 -7.75
N MET A 58 8.94 -19.14 -8.19
CA MET A 58 7.71 -18.89 -8.91
C MET A 58 8.01 -18.26 -10.26
N THR A 59 7.32 -18.71 -11.31
CA THR A 59 7.25 -17.93 -12.56
C THR A 59 6.57 -16.59 -12.29
N HIS A 60 6.81 -15.60 -13.16
CA HIS A 60 6.12 -14.31 -13.13
C HIS A 60 4.59 -14.49 -13.05
N GLN A 61 4.03 -15.40 -13.84
CA GLN A 61 2.59 -15.68 -13.86
C GLN A 61 2.10 -16.21 -12.51
N LYS A 62 2.84 -17.15 -11.91
CA LYS A 62 2.47 -17.70 -10.59
C LYS A 62 2.60 -16.64 -9.50
N PHE A 63 3.69 -15.88 -9.52
CA PHE A 63 3.98 -14.82 -8.55
C PHE A 63 2.88 -13.75 -8.53
N THR A 64 2.54 -13.20 -9.71
CA THR A 64 1.46 -12.21 -9.86
C THR A 64 0.10 -12.79 -9.47
N TYR A 65 -0.22 -14.02 -9.89
CA TYR A 65 -1.46 -14.69 -9.50
C TYR A 65 -1.60 -14.85 -7.99
N MET A 66 -0.54 -15.22 -7.27
CA MET A 66 -0.59 -15.36 -5.81
C MET A 66 -0.87 -14.04 -5.09
N PHE A 67 -0.32 -12.92 -5.58
CA PHE A 67 -0.61 -11.59 -5.03
C PHE A 67 -2.08 -11.19 -5.16
N SER A 68 -2.80 -11.73 -6.14
CA SER A 68 -4.23 -11.47 -6.30
C SER A 68 -5.11 -12.18 -5.23
N GLY A 69 -4.50 -13.02 -4.38
CA GLY A 69 -5.17 -13.87 -3.39
C GLY A 69 -5.50 -13.22 -2.05
N PHE A 70 -5.16 -11.95 -1.83
CA PHE A 70 -5.49 -11.25 -0.59
C PHE A 70 -5.78 -9.75 -0.81
N CYS A 71 -6.60 -9.20 0.08
CA CYS A 71 -6.96 -7.78 0.10
C CYS A 71 -5.84 -6.92 0.69
N ALA A 72 -5.42 -5.86 -0.01
CA ALA A 72 -4.37 -4.94 0.45
C ALA A 72 -4.71 -4.24 1.78
N VAL A 73 -5.99 -3.88 1.97
CA VAL A 73 -6.49 -3.14 3.14
C VAL A 73 -6.60 -4.06 4.37
N SER A 74 -7.43 -5.11 4.28
CA SER A 74 -7.77 -5.93 5.45
C SER A 74 -6.84 -7.12 5.69
N GLY A 75 -5.99 -7.47 4.72
CA GLY A 75 -5.25 -8.73 4.71
C GLY A 75 -6.14 -9.97 4.52
N SER A 76 -7.44 -9.80 4.29
CA SER A 76 -8.37 -10.93 4.13
C SER A 76 -8.09 -11.70 2.85
N PRO A 77 -8.09 -13.05 2.91
CA PRO A 77 -8.12 -13.90 1.74
C PRO A 77 -9.19 -13.49 0.73
N VAL A 78 -8.84 -13.50 -0.55
CA VAL A 78 -9.80 -13.33 -1.64
C VAL A 78 -9.59 -14.42 -2.69
N ARG A 79 -10.66 -14.77 -3.38
CA ARG A 79 -10.59 -15.55 -4.61
C ARG A 79 -10.68 -14.55 -5.77
N PRO A 80 -9.61 -14.34 -6.54
CA PRO A 80 -9.60 -13.32 -7.60
C PRO A 80 -10.66 -13.67 -8.65
N SER A 81 -11.40 -12.66 -9.08
CA SER A 81 -12.46 -12.72 -10.08
C SER A 81 -12.62 -11.34 -10.71
N ASP A 82 -13.33 -11.24 -11.84
CA ASP A 82 -13.65 -9.95 -12.43
C ASP A 82 -14.52 -9.09 -11.50
N TYR A 83 -15.40 -9.72 -10.71
CA TYR A 83 -16.27 -9.00 -9.78
C TYR A 83 -15.48 -8.33 -8.66
N ASN A 84 -14.39 -8.91 -8.18
CA ASN A 84 -13.59 -8.28 -7.13
C ASN A 84 -12.31 -7.63 -7.65
N ARG A 85 -12.15 -7.47 -8.97
CA ARG A 85 -11.11 -6.66 -9.58
C ARG A 85 -11.58 -5.20 -9.61
N TYR A 86 -10.90 -4.34 -8.86
CA TYR A 86 -11.20 -2.91 -8.82
C TYR A 86 -10.11 -2.14 -9.55
N LYS A 87 -10.50 -1.31 -10.52
CA LYS A 87 -9.61 -0.35 -11.19
C LYS A 87 -9.47 0.88 -10.32
N LEU A 88 -8.23 1.31 -10.12
CA LEU A 88 -7.85 2.39 -9.22
C LEU A 88 -6.84 3.31 -9.90
N SER A 89 -6.82 4.57 -9.50
CA SER A 89 -5.87 5.61 -9.90
C SER A 89 -5.22 6.22 -8.67
N LEU A 90 -4.07 5.66 -8.26
CA LEU A 90 -3.40 5.99 -7.01
C LEU A 90 -2.16 6.86 -7.23
N ASP A 91 -1.85 7.76 -6.30
CA ASP A 91 -0.65 8.60 -6.39
C ASP A 91 0.63 7.76 -6.25
N LYS A 92 1.61 8.05 -7.11
CA LYS A 92 2.94 7.44 -7.03
C LYS A 92 3.79 8.17 -5.99
N VAL A 93 4.60 7.42 -5.26
CA VAL A 93 5.44 7.98 -4.19
C VAL A 93 6.53 8.93 -4.71
N ASP A 94 6.94 8.76 -5.95
CA ASP A 94 7.96 9.59 -6.62
C ASP A 94 7.44 10.98 -7.04
N GLY A 95 6.12 11.22 -6.90
CA GLY A 95 5.48 12.46 -7.28
C GLY A 95 5.25 12.63 -8.78
N SER A 96 5.53 11.62 -9.62
CA SER A 96 5.34 11.69 -11.08
C SER A 96 3.87 11.48 -11.50
N GLY A 97 2.92 11.78 -10.62
CA GLY A 97 1.48 11.69 -10.84
C GLY A 97 0.87 10.36 -10.39
N LYS A 98 -0.26 9.98 -10.99
CA LYS A 98 -1.00 8.76 -10.63
C LYS A 98 -0.54 7.54 -11.43
N ALA A 99 -0.81 6.35 -10.88
CA ALA A 99 -0.68 5.06 -11.51
C ALA A 99 -2.08 4.43 -11.62
N VAL A 100 -2.44 4.01 -12.83
CA VAL A 100 -3.67 3.25 -13.07
C VAL A 100 -3.36 1.76 -13.07
N GLY A 101 -4.19 1.00 -12.38
CA GLY A 101 -4.00 -0.44 -12.19
C GLY A 101 -5.16 -1.07 -11.44
N PHE A 102 -4.96 -2.29 -10.98
CA PHE A 102 -5.97 -3.05 -10.26
C PHE A 102 -5.51 -3.49 -8.87
N LEU A 103 -6.48 -3.67 -7.99
CA LEU A 103 -6.37 -4.47 -6.77
C LEU A 103 -7.58 -5.41 -6.65
N HIS A 104 -7.41 -6.49 -5.90
CA HIS A 104 -8.50 -7.39 -5.54
C HIS A 104 -8.96 -7.15 -4.10
N TYR A 105 -10.25 -6.85 -3.90
CA TYR A 105 -10.79 -6.54 -2.58
C TYR A 105 -11.81 -7.55 -2.07
N CYS A 106 -11.85 -7.72 -0.76
CA CYS A 106 -12.86 -8.57 -0.10
C CYS A 106 -14.23 -7.90 0.00
N CYS A 107 -14.30 -6.56 -0.06
CA CYS A 107 -15.54 -5.80 0.04
C CYS A 107 -15.35 -4.38 -0.52
N TRP A 108 -16.44 -3.76 -0.98
CA TRP A 108 -16.41 -2.41 -1.56
C TRP A 108 -15.81 -1.31 -0.66
N PRO A 109 -15.95 -1.33 0.69
CA PRO A 109 -15.35 -0.33 1.55
C PRO A 109 -13.83 -0.13 1.38
N CYS A 110 -13.13 -1.21 0.97
CA CYS A 110 -11.69 -1.18 0.78
C CYS A 110 -11.27 -0.24 -0.37
N VAL A 111 -12.16 0.05 -1.32
CA VAL A 111 -11.92 1.05 -2.37
C VAL A 111 -11.66 2.41 -1.74
N CYS A 112 -12.57 2.87 -0.87
CA CYS A 112 -12.45 4.16 -0.18
C CYS A 112 -11.23 4.21 0.75
N ASP A 113 -10.96 3.12 1.48
CA ASP A 113 -9.83 3.07 2.41
C ASP A 113 -8.47 3.09 1.70
N THR A 114 -8.43 2.70 0.42
CA THR A 114 -7.22 2.73 -0.41
C THR A 114 -6.86 4.14 -0.84
N GLN A 115 -7.84 4.93 -1.28
CA GLN A 115 -7.61 6.27 -1.84
C GLN A 115 -6.89 7.21 -0.87
N ASP A 116 -7.16 7.09 0.43
CA ASP A 116 -6.60 8.00 1.43
C ASP A 116 -5.12 7.70 1.75
N PHE A 117 -4.76 6.42 1.92
CA PHE A 117 -3.49 6.04 2.54
C PHE A 117 -2.54 5.25 1.65
N ILE A 118 -3.05 4.56 0.63
CA ILE A 118 -2.22 3.72 -0.23
C ILE A 118 -1.61 4.57 -1.34
N ARG A 119 -0.33 4.37 -1.58
CA ARG A 119 0.41 4.91 -2.73
C ARG A 119 0.96 3.76 -3.57
N VAL A 120 1.48 4.10 -4.74
CA VAL A 120 2.16 3.16 -5.63
C VAL A 120 3.65 3.44 -5.64
N ASP A 121 4.44 2.38 -5.40
CA ASP A 121 5.89 2.40 -5.53
C ASP A 121 6.37 1.18 -6.32
N THR A 122 7.65 1.14 -6.67
CA THR A 122 8.28 0.04 -7.38
C THR A 122 9.15 -0.81 -6.47
N ARG A 123 9.42 -2.04 -6.93
CA ARG A 123 10.54 -2.85 -6.46
C ARG A 123 10.95 -3.88 -7.50
N ASN A 124 12.26 -4.08 -7.67
CA ASN A 124 12.79 -5.20 -8.45
C ASN A 124 12.67 -6.52 -7.70
N VAL A 125 12.19 -7.55 -8.38
CA VAL A 125 12.03 -8.90 -7.85
C VAL A 125 12.54 -9.92 -8.86
N THR A 126 13.43 -10.80 -8.39
CA THR A 126 13.88 -11.97 -9.14
C THR A 126 12.86 -13.09 -9.01
N THR A 127 12.28 -13.48 -10.14
CA THR A 127 11.41 -14.65 -10.25
C THR A 127 12.15 -15.80 -10.93
N ALA A 128 11.54 -16.98 -11.01
CA ALA A 128 12.08 -18.10 -11.80
C ALA A 128 12.29 -17.73 -13.29
N ASP A 129 11.56 -16.73 -13.79
CA ASP A 129 11.68 -16.22 -15.16
C ASP A 129 12.68 -15.05 -15.30
N GLY A 130 13.42 -14.73 -14.24
CA GLY A 130 14.37 -13.62 -14.17
C GLY A 130 13.87 -12.41 -13.37
N GLU A 131 14.72 -11.37 -13.32
CA GLU A 131 14.44 -10.13 -12.62
C GLU A 131 13.48 -9.22 -13.41
N ARG A 132 12.50 -8.65 -12.70
CA ARG A 132 11.56 -7.67 -13.26
C ARG A 132 11.22 -6.62 -12.20
N THR A 133 10.91 -5.41 -12.66
CA THR A 133 10.33 -4.37 -11.81
C THR A 133 8.81 -4.58 -11.71
N TYR A 134 8.29 -4.58 -10.50
CA TYR A 134 6.85 -4.65 -10.23
C TYR A 134 6.39 -3.38 -9.51
N ARG A 135 5.12 -3.01 -9.70
CA ARG A 135 4.45 -1.98 -8.91
C ARG A 135 3.77 -2.59 -7.70
N PHE A 136 3.88 -1.92 -6.56
CA PHE A 136 3.33 -2.35 -5.28
C PHE A 136 2.46 -1.26 -4.67
N ALA A 137 1.36 -1.68 -4.06
CA ALA A 137 0.61 -0.87 -3.12
C ALA A 137 1.42 -0.76 -1.82
N VAL A 138 1.65 0.47 -1.37
CA VAL A 138 2.48 0.74 -0.19
C VAL A 138 1.79 1.67 0.80
N ILE A 139 2.18 1.55 2.07
CA ILE A 139 1.82 2.46 3.17
C ILE A 139 3.09 2.94 3.88
N GLY A 140 2.97 4.03 4.64
CA GLY A 140 4.08 4.49 5.47
C GLY A 140 4.27 3.61 6.70
N ASN A 141 5.37 3.84 7.42
CA ASN A 141 5.76 2.99 8.53
C ASN A 141 5.03 3.37 9.83
N PRO A 142 4.07 2.55 10.33
CA PRO A 142 3.38 2.85 11.59
C PRO A 142 4.34 2.85 12.79
N CYS A 143 5.51 2.24 12.67
CA CYS A 143 6.51 2.20 13.73
C CYS A 143 7.38 3.46 13.83
N ASN A 144 7.11 4.51 13.05
CA ASN A 144 7.65 5.85 13.31
C ASN A 144 6.99 6.49 14.54
N HIS A 145 5.75 6.09 14.85
CA HIS A 145 4.97 6.55 16.01
C HIS A 145 4.31 5.35 16.71
N PRO A 146 5.10 4.41 17.24
CA PRO A 146 4.59 3.16 17.80
C PRO A 146 3.67 3.37 19.01
N GLU A 147 3.75 4.52 19.68
CA GLU A 147 2.85 4.93 20.76
C GLU A 147 1.38 4.97 20.31
N GLU A 148 1.10 5.27 19.04
CA GLU A 148 -0.26 5.30 18.49
C GLU A 148 -0.92 3.92 18.52
N LEU A 149 -0.14 2.83 18.46
CA LEU A 149 -0.67 1.46 18.47
C LEU A 149 -1.39 1.10 19.77
N SER A 150 -0.97 1.71 20.88
CA SER A 150 -1.53 1.44 22.21
C SER A 150 -2.58 2.45 22.64
N LYS A 151 -2.87 3.49 21.83
CA LYS A 151 -3.87 4.49 22.18
C LYS A 151 -5.28 3.88 22.13
N PRO A 152 -6.09 4.10 23.18
CA PRO A 152 -7.48 3.68 23.18
C PRO A 152 -8.29 4.37 22.08
N TYR A 153 -9.15 3.62 21.40
CA TYR A 153 -10.19 4.17 20.53
C TYR A 153 -11.52 3.44 20.74
N GLU A 154 -12.63 4.11 20.43
CA GLU A 154 -13.95 3.50 20.43
C GLU A 154 -14.13 2.63 19.18
N ASP A 155 -14.45 1.36 19.36
CA ASP A 155 -14.68 0.42 18.27
C ASP A 155 -15.91 0.80 17.43
N ALA A 156 -15.80 0.78 16.10
CA ALA A 156 -16.89 1.13 15.18
C ALA A 156 -18.19 0.32 15.35
N PHE A 157 -18.18 -0.82 16.05
CA PHE A 157 -19.38 -1.61 16.33
C PHE A 157 -19.93 -1.39 17.75
N GLY A 158 -19.47 -0.37 18.48
CA GLY A 158 -19.97 -0.04 19.81
C GLY A 158 -19.61 -1.08 20.87
N ARG A 159 -18.55 -1.86 20.64
CA ARG A 159 -18.06 -2.89 21.58
C ARG A 159 -17.24 -2.33 22.74
N GLY A 160 -17.21 -0.99 22.87
CA GLY A 160 -16.41 -0.27 23.84
C GLY A 160 -15.02 0.09 23.31
N MET A 161 -14.10 0.37 24.24
CA MET A 161 -12.74 0.81 23.91
C MET A 161 -11.85 -0.36 23.47
N SER A 162 -10.96 -0.07 22.53
CA SER A 162 -9.96 -0.97 21.95
C SER A 162 -8.60 -0.29 21.78
N THR A 163 -7.59 -1.04 21.33
CA THR A 163 -6.29 -0.54 20.87
C THR A 163 -5.86 -1.31 19.62
N LEU A 164 -4.95 -0.75 18.81
CA LEU A 164 -4.43 -1.45 17.63
C LEU A 164 -3.57 -2.64 18.02
N THR A 165 -2.85 -2.56 19.15
CA THR A 165 -2.13 -3.71 19.74
C THR A 165 -3.04 -4.92 19.95
N ARG A 166 -4.33 -4.70 20.29
CA ARG A 166 -5.32 -5.76 20.45
C ARG A 166 -5.91 -6.22 19.12
N ASP A 167 -6.32 -5.27 18.28
CA ASP A 167 -7.15 -5.55 17.11
C ASP A 167 -6.35 -5.87 15.83
N ALA A 168 -5.07 -5.51 15.80
CA ALA A 168 -4.08 -5.78 14.75
C ALA A 168 -2.77 -6.33 15.37
N PRO A 169 -2.82 -7.52 16.00
CA PRO A 169 -1.71 -8.04 16.83
C PRO A 169 -0.42 -8.39 16.05
N GLU A 170 -0.51 -8.42 14.72
CA GLU A 170 0.62 -8.62 13.80
C GLU A 170 1.35 -7.30 13.48
N VAL A 171 0.75 -6.14 13.76
CA VAL A 171 1.38 -4.83 13.60
C VAL A 171 2.33 -4.61 14.77
N ARG A 172 3.55 -5.13 14.64
CA ARG A 172 4.55 -5.16 15.72
C ARG A 172 5.79 -4.38 15.33
N CYS A 173 6.21 -3.49 16.21
CA CYS A 173 7.38 -2.66 15.99
C CYS A 173 8.61 -3.22 16.69
N LYS A 174 9.75 -3.18 16.01
CA LYS A 174 11.06 -3.42 16.61
C LYS A 174 12.05 -2.42 16.03
N ASP A 175 12.75 -1.71 16.91
CA ASP A 175 13.78 -0.73 16.54
C ASP A 175 13.26 0.34 15.53
N GLY A 176 12.01 0.77 15.68
CA GLY A 176 11.36 1.76 14.81
C GLY A 176 10.88 1.21 13.46
N VAL A 177 10.98 -0.09 13.22
CA VAL A 177 10.59 -0.74 11.95
C VAL A 177 9.43 -1.70 12.20
N LEU A 178 8.47 -1.73 11.25
CA LEU A 178 7.44 -2.76 11.23
C LEU A 178 8.10 -4.12 10.98
N GLN A 179 7.98 -5.02 11.94
CA GLN A 179 8.58 -6.35 11.85
C GLN A 179 8.16 -7.03 10.56
N ASP A 180 9.12 -7.69 9.91
CA ASP A 180 8.83 -8.58 8.79
C ASP A 180 8.22 -7.89 7.56
N ALA A 181 8.27 -6.56 7.50
CA ALA A 181 7.77 -5.77 6.38
C ALA A 181 8.79 -5.73 5.22
N PRO A 182 8.42 -6.19 4.01
CA PRO A 182 9.18 -5.90 2.81
C PRO A 182 9.00 -4.43 2.44
N LEU A 183 10.10 -3.76 2.07
CA LEU A 183 10.11 -2.34 1.72
C LEU A 183 10.22 -2.11 0.22
N SER A 184 9.52 -1.13 -0.34
CA SER A 184 9.67 -0.71 -1.73
C SER A 184 10.98 0.06 -1.98
N ASP A 185 11.23 0.47 -3.23
CA ASP A 185 12.47 1.16 -3.61
C ASP A 185 12.68 2.47 -2.84
N HIS A 186 11.60 3.19 -2.51
CA HIS A 186 11.64 4.39 -1.65
C HIS A 186 11.42 4.09 -0.15
N GLY A 187 11.40 2.81 0.22
CA GLY A 187 11.39 2.37 1.61
C GLY A 187 10.04 2.36 2.30
N HIS A 188 8.96 2.29 1.53
CA HIS A 188 7.60 2.19 2.07
C HIS A 188 7.19 0.72 2.22
N ILE A 189 6.26 0.45 3.12
CA ILE A 189 5.87 -0.92 3.44
C ILE A 189 5.01 -1.46 2.31
N ILE A 190 5.46 -2.54 1.68
CA ILE A 190 4.70 -3.25 0.65
C ILE A 190 3.57 -4.03 1.31
N ILE A 191 2.34 -3.74 0.91
CA ILE A 191 1.13 -4.41 1.41
C ILE A 191 0.43 -5.25 0.36
N ASN A 192 0.66 -5.02 -0.94
CA ASN A 192 0.19 -5.85 -2.04
C ASN A 192 0.90 -5.46 -3.35
N MET A 193 0.78 -6.27 -4.39
CA MET A 193 1.11 -5.88 -5.76
C MET A 193 0.01 -4.97 -6.32
N PHE A 194 0.40 -3.92 -7.03
CA PHE A 194 -0.52 -3.08 -7.79
C PHE A 194 -0.47 -3.50 -9.26
N PHE A 195 -1.50 -4.19 -9.74
CA PHE A 195 -1.47 -4.85 -11.04
C PHE A 195 -1.61 -3.86 -12.18
N ASP A 196 -0.81 -4.00 -13.23
CA ASP A 196 -0.86 -3.10 -14.37
C ASP A 196 -2.19 -3.22 -15.13
N ALA A 197 -2.81 -2.08 -15.40
CA ALA A 197 -3.93 -2.00 -16.33
C ALA A 197 -3.39 -1.93 -17.76
N PRO A 198 -3.99 -2.65 -18.74
CA PRO A 198 -3.68 -2.45 -20.15
C PRO A 198 -3.86 -0.98 -20.56
N GLU A 199 -3.14 -0.54 -21.59
CA GLU A 199 -3.13 0.85 -22.03
C GLU A 199 -4.54 1.35 -22.40
N GLU A 200 -5.36 0.49 -23.00
CA GLU A 200 -6.75 0.79 -23.36
C GLU A 200 -7.60 1.07 -22.10
N VAL A 201 -7.38 0.31 -21.03
CA VAL A 201 -8.07 0.49 -19.74
C VAL A 201 -7.55 1.73 -19.00
N ALA A 202 -6.24 1.98 -19.08
CA ALA A 202 -5.60 3.13 -18.45
C ALA A 202 -5.99 4.46 -19.12
N SER A 203 -6.12 4.47 -20.45
CA SER A 203 -6.52 5.64 -21.23
C SER A 203 -8.02 5.94 -21.15
N ASP A 204 -8.88 4.92 -20.97
CA ASP A 204 -10.32 5.08 -20.74
C ASP A 204 -10.65 5.80 -19.41
N ALA A 205 -9.71 5.87 -18.47
CA ALA A 205 -9.87 6.61 -17.21
C ALA A 205 -10.12 8.12 -17.42
N LEU A 206 -9.59 8.71 -18.49
CA LEU A 206 -9.86 10.11 -18.87
C LEU A 206 -11.24 10.29 -19.52
N ALA A 207 -11.76 9.25 -20.18
CA ALA A 207 -13.04 9.28 -20.89
C ALA A 207 -14.24 9.05 -19.95
N LEU A 208 -14.10 8.22 -18.92
CA LEU A 208 -15.15 7.94 -17.94
C LEU A 208 -15.42 9.12 -17.00
N ALA A 209 -14.39 9.87 -16.58
CA ALA A 209 -14.56 11.10 -15.79
C ALA A 209 -15.35 12.20 -16.53
N ALA A 210 -15.42 12.11 -17.87
CA ALA A 210 -16.16 13.04 -18.73
C ALA A 210 -17.59 12.58 -19.04
N ARG A 211 -17.99 11.36 -18.63
CA ARG A 211 -19.37 10.89 -18.79
C ARG A 211 -20.19 11.36 -17.59
N ASP A 212 -21.23 12.14 -17.86
CA ASP A 212 -22.30 12.52 -16.95
C ASP A 212 -23.13 11.28 -16.54
N ALA A 213 -22.47 10.32 -15.91
CA ALA A 213 -23.02 9.06 -15.49
C ALA A 213 -23.13 9.07 -13.97
N SER A 214 -24.36 9.05 -13.46
CA SER A 214 -24.61 8.87 -12.03
C SER A 214 -23.88 7.60 -11.54
N PRO A 215 -23.00 7.70 -10.54
CA PRO A 215 -22.25 6.56 -10.02
C PRO A 215 -23.17 5.38 -9.66
N GLN A 216 -22.82 4.17 -10.11
CA GLN A 216 -23.49 2.90 -9.85
C GLN A 216 -22.51 1.90 -9.22
N PRO A 217 -22.34 1.92 -7.89
CA PRO A 217 -21.54 0.95 -7.16
C PRO A 217 -21.92 -0.50 -7.53
N GLY A 218 -20.94 -1.37 -7.78
CA GLY A 218 -21.23 -2.75 -8.22
C GLY A 218 -21.20 -2.95 -9.74
N ARG A 219 -21.21 -1.88 -10.55
CA ARG A 219 -21.20 -1.99 -12.01
C ARG A 219 -19.89 -2.62 -12.48
N ILE A 220 -20.01 -3.65 -13.32
CA ILE A 220 -18.89 -4.20 -14.08
C ILE A 220 -18.74 -3.42 -15.39
N THR A 221 -17.59 -2.78 -15.54
CA THR A 221 -17.13 -2.17 -16.79
C THR A 221 -16.30 -3.19 -17.56
N ASP A 222 -16.40 -3.18 -18.89
CA ASP A 222 -15.63 -4.03 -19.80
C ASP A 222 -14.94 -3.15 -20.84
N VAL A 223 -13.61 -3.14 -20.81
CA VAL A 223 -12.78 -2.41 -21.77
C VAL A 223 -11.74 -3.38 -22.31
N ALA A 224 -11.70 -3.54 -23.64
CA ALA A 224 -10.79 -4.47 -24.32
C ALA A 224 -10.83 -5.91 -23.76
N GLY A 225 -12.01 -6.37 -23.29
CA GLY A 225 -12.18 -7.70 -22.70
C GLY A 225 -11.75 -7.82 -21.24
N VAL A 226 -11.27 -6.74 -20.63
CA VAL A 226 -10.94 -6.68 -19.20
C VAL A 226 -12.14 -6.15 -18.43
N LYS A 227 -12.70 -7.04 -17.62
CA LYS A 227 -13.83 -6.72 -16.72
C LYS A 227 -13.32 -6.27 -15.35
N PHE A 228 -13.88 -5.17 -14.84
CA PHE A 228 -13.53 -4.59 -13.54
C PHE A 228 -14.65 -3.72 -12.97
N GLN A 229 -14.58 -3.42 -11.69
CA GLN A 229 -15.33 -2.34 -11.06
C GLN A 229 -14.48 -1.08 -11.00
N ASP A 230 -15.04 0.06 -11.39
CA ASP A 230 -14.31 1.34 -11.40
C ASP A 230 -14.47 2.07 -10.07
N GLU A 231 -13.38 2.58 -9.49
CA GLU A 231 -13.45 3.33 -8.22
C GLU A 231 -14.35 4.57 -8.29
N SER A 232 -14.48 5.20 -9.46
CA SER A 232 -15.32 6.40 -9.64
C SER A 232 -16.80 6.11 -9.38
N GLU A 233 -17.23 4.87 -9.59
CA GLU A 233 -18.60 4.41 -9.31
C GLU A 233 -18.92 4.41 -7.80
N TYR A 234 -17.89 4.51 -6.94
CA TYR A 234 -18.01 4.54 -5.48
C TYR A 234 -17.87 5.93 -4.84
N ALA A 235 -17.63 6.98 -5.63
CA ALA A 235 -17.29 8.32 -5.12
C ALA A 235 -18.28 8.82 -4.05
N ASN A 236 -19.60 8.72 -4.33
CA ASN A 236 -20.63 9.14 -3.39
C ASN A 236 -20.64 8.32 -2.10
N MET A 237 -20.44 6.99 -2.19
CA MET A 237 -20.37 6.11 -1.01
C MET A 237 -19.14 6.40 -0.16
N CYS A 238 -18.01 6.72 -0.79
CA CYS A 238 -16.79 7.07 -0.08
C CYS A 238 -16.95 8.39 0.68
N GLU A 239 -17.59 9.41 0.08
CA GLU A 239 -17.89 10.66 0.76
C GLU A 239 -18.89 10.49 1.91
N GLU A 240 -19.92 9.66 1.76
CA GLU A 240 -20.85 9.34 2.84
C GLU A 240 -20.14 8.63 3.99
N ARG A 241 -19.32 7.63 3.69
CA ARG A 241 -18.51 6.88 4.66
C ARG A 241 -17.57 7.80 5.43
N LYS A 242 -16.95 8.77 4.75
CA LYS A 242 -16.10 9.79 5.36
C LYS A 242 -16.89 10.67 6.34
N ARG A 243 -18.09 11.14 5.96
CA ARG A 243 -18.98 11.91 6.84
C ARG A 243 -19.44 11.11 8.05
N ALA A 244 -19.64 9.80 7.89
CA ALA A 244 -19.99 8.87 8.96
C ALA A 244 -18.79 8.43 9.83
N GLY A 245 -17.58 8.95 9.59
CA GLY A 245 -16.40 8.65 10.41
C GLY A 245 -15.70 7.31 10.10
N TYR A 246 -15.98 6.71 8.95
CA TYR A 246 -15.40 5.42 8.51
C TYR A 246 -15.70 4.23 9.44
N ASN A 247 -16.87 4.22 10.08
CA ASN A 247 -17.31 3.15 10.98
C ASN A 247 -17.42 1.79 10.26
N SER A 248 -16.32 1.04 10.21
CA SER A 248 -16.27 -0.25 9.51
C SER A 248 -15.16 -1.10 10.08
N GLY A 249 -15.51 -2.20 10.74
CA GLY A 249 -14.59 -3.12 11.44
C GLY A 249 -13.14 -3.12 10.97
N MET A 250 -12.82 -3.87 9.91
CA MET A 250 -11.43 -4.03 9.49
C MET A 250 -10.85 -2.82 8.77
N GLY A 251 -11.70 -2.08 8.03
CA GLY A 251 -11.30 -0.87 7.33
C GLY A 251 -10.81 0.20 8.32
N GLU A 252 -11.54 0.40 9.42
CA GLU A 252 -11.16 1.33 10.49
C GLU A 252 -9.79 0.99 11.07
N ILE A 253 -9.53 -0.29 11.37
CA ILE A 253 -8.24 -0.75 11.90
C ILE A 253 -7.12 -0.44 10.89
N PHE A 254 -7.32 -0.75 9.60
CA PHE A 254 -6.35 -0.40 8.56
C PHE A 254 -6.11 1.10 8.49
N ARG A 255 -7.17 1.91 8.43
CA ARG A 255 -7.06 3.38 8.36
C ARG A 255 -6.30 3.95 9.55
N LYS A 256 -6.57 3.44 10.76
CA LYS A 256 -5.84 3.84 11.96
C LYS A 256 -4.37 3.47 11.85
N VAL A 257 -4.01 2.26 11.40
CA VAL A 257 -2.60 1.86 11.22
C VAL A 257 -1.91 2.68 10.12
N ALA A 258 -2.50 2.76 8.93
CA ALA A 258 -1.92 3.44 7.78
C ALA A 258 -1.87 4.97 7.97
N GLY A 259 -2.76 5.52 8.79
CA GLY A 259 -2.80 6.94 9.16
C GLY A 259 -1.81 7.35 10.25
N ILE A 260 -1.09 6.42 10.87
CA ILE A 260 -0.05 6.74 11.87
C ILE A 260 1.09 7.55 11.24
N SER A 261 1.49 7.15 10.03
CA SER A 261 2.58 7.76 9.27
C SER A 261 2.21 7.80 7.79
N PRO A 262 1.30 8.69 7.36
CA PRO A 262 0.83 8.71 5.99
C PRO A 262 1.97 9.08 5.02
N ILE A 263 1.97 8.46 3.84
CA ILE A 263 2.89 8.86 2.77
C ILE A 263 2.38 10.17 2.15
N VAL A 264 3.15 11.24 2.33
CA VAL A 264 2.87 12.51 1.67
C VAL A 264 3.47 12.44 0.27
N ALA A 265 2.70 12.82 -0.75
CA ALA A 265 3.09 12.76 -2.17
C ALA A 265 4.30 13.65 -2.54
N SER A 266 5.02 14.16 -1.55
CA SER A 266 6.09 15.14 -1.66
C SER A 266 7.21 14.93 -0.62
N ASP A 267 7.40 13.72 -0.09
CA ASP A 267 8.56 13.42 0.77
C ASP A 267 9.91 13.61 0.04
N ASN A 268 9.88 13.77 -1.29
CA ASN A 268 11.02 14.22 -2.11
C ASN A 268 11.08 15.73 -2.37
N VAL A 269 9.98 16.50 -2.26
CA VAL A 269 10.01 17.97 -2.48
C VAL A 269 10.62 18.66 -1.27
N VAL A 270 10.32 18.19 -0.05
CA VAL A 270 10.95 18.71 1.17
C VAL A 270 12.46 18.40 1.17
N ARG A 271 12.87 17.24 0.64
CA ARG A 271 14.29 16.84 0.55
C ARG A 271 15.04 17.55 -0.56
N LYS A 272 14.41 17.84 -1.71
CA LYS A 272 15.05 18.59 -2.81
C LYS A 272 15.22 20.08 -2.45
N LEU A 273 14.33 20.65 -1.65
CA LEU A 273 14.49 22.01 -1.11
C LEU A 273 15.45 22.08 0.09
N ALA A 274 15.60 21.01 0.86
CA ALA A 274 16.60 20.91 1.93
C ALA A 274 18.03 20.58 1.42
N GLY A 275 18.18 20.24 0.15
CA GLY A 275 19.46 19.89 -0.47
C GLY A 275 20.25 21.06 -1.07
N ASP A 276 19.62 22.23 -1.26
CA ASP A 276 20.23 23.39 -1.93
C ASP A 276 20.39 24.61 -1.00
N THR A 277 20.49 24.41 0.32
CA THR A 277 21.04 25.48 1.18
C THR A 277 22.56 25.47 1.04
N ALA A 278 23.04 26.40 0.21
CA ALA A 278 24.45 26.73 0.06
C ALA A 278 25.17 26.74 1.41
N LYS A 279 26.30 26.03 1.44
CA LYS A 279 27.24 26.00 2.56
C LYS A 279 27.70 27.45 2.85
N PRO A 280 27.61 27.96 4.09
CA PRO A 280 28.17 29.28 4.40
C PRO A 280 29.69 29.21 4.26
N CYS A 281 30.29 30.22 3.62
CA CYS A 281 31.73 30.37 3.55
C CYS A 281 32.32 30.43 4.97
N PRO A 282 33.45 29.75 5.24
CA PRO A 282 34.10 29.82 6.53
C PRO A 282 34.90 31.12 6.62
N GLY A 283 34.43 32.09 7.41
CA GLY A 283 35.21 33.28 7.73
C GLY A 283 34.36 34.40 8.29
N GLY A 284 34.65 34.82 9.53
CA GLY A 284 33.96 35.94 10.19
C GLY A 284 34.23 37.28 9.50
N GLY A 285 33.17 38.06 9.30
CA GLY A 285 33.17 39.45 8.86
C GLY A 285 31.79 40.08 9.11
N GLU A 286 31.78 41.31 9.61
CA GLU A 286 30.67 42.06 10.21
C GLU A 286 29.38 42.21 9.37
N PRO A 287 28.22 42.48 10.01
CA PRO A 287 26.93 42.56 9.32
C PRO A 287 26.77 43.90 8.59
N GLY A 288 26.76 43.87 7.24
CA GLY A 288 26.40 45.08 6.48
C GLY A 288 26.81 45.19 5.01
N SER A 289 27.14 44.11 4.29
CA SER A 289 27.42 44.19 2.85
C SER A 289 26.63 43.14 2.05
N ASN A 290 25.83 43.63 1.10
CA ASN A 290 25.18 42.82 0.06
C ASN A 290 26.17 42.61 -1.08
N GLU A 291 26.90 41.50 -1.07
CA GLU A 291 27.54 40.98 -2.29
C GLU A 291 27.07 39.55 -2.56
N VAL A 292 26.60 39.34 -3.79
CA VAL A 292 26.22 38.04 -4.34
C VAL A 292 27.47 37.46 -5.01
N CYS A 293 27.99 36.34 -4.51
CA CYS A 293 29.06 35.61 -5.18
C CYS A 293 28.56 35.00 -6.50
N LYS A 294 29.34 35.17 -7.59
CA LYS A 294 29.18 34.43 -8.85
C LYS A 294 29.75 33.02 -8.72
#